data_AF-A0A810NH94-F1
#
_entry.id   AF-A0A810NH94-F1
#
_cell.length_a   1.000
_cell.length_b   1.000
_cell.length_c   1.000
_cell.angle_alpha   90.00
_cell.angle_beta   90.00
_cell.angle_gamma   90.00
#
_symmetry.space_group_name_H-M   'P 1'
#
loop_
_entity.id
_entity.type
_entity.pdbx_description
1 polymer ?
#
loop_
_entity_poly.entity_id
_entity_poly.type
_entity_poly.pdbx_seq_one_letter_code
_entity_poly.pdbx_strand_id
1 'polypeptide(L)'
;MTDTRNSPRGFTIVSKRGLALVAAVTLLVGLALGAGLTRVLGSGSPADDSAEAGFARDMTAHHAQAVAMGILAAKQGHSHEVRTMGEDVAMTQQGQIGIMSQWLRDWGLNLNGTARPMAWMPDGDKALINGNLMPGMATQAEMEALQKATGKEFDRLFLEMMIKHHLGGVHMVDAVLADSTDPDVTWLAKGMKAGQTAEISDMQRLQETLAKR
;
A
#
# COMPACT_ATOMS: atom_id res chain seq x y z
N MET A 1 -5.60 -31.42 -57.08
CA MET A 1 -6.84 -30.61 -57.18
C MET A 1 -7.57 -30.80 -55.86
N THR A 2 -7.77 -29.69 -55.12
CA THR A 2 -8.62 -29.48 -53.91
C THR A 2 -8.40 -30.35 -52.68
N ASP A 3 -8.60 -29.92 -51.44
CA ASP A 3 -8.63 -28.62 -50.75
C ASP A 3 -8.69 -28.98 -49.25
N THR A 4 -8.18 -28.07 -48.45
CA THR A 4 -8.07 -27.96 -47.00
C THR A 4 -9.39 -27.99 -46.20
N ARG A 5 -9.22 -28.19 -44.88
CA ARG A 5 -10.06 -27.78 -43.71
C ARG A 5 -11.09 -28.78 -43.19
N ASN A 6 -10.96 -29.18 -41.93
CA ASN A 6 -11.59 -28.44 -40.82
C ASN A 6 -11.09 -28.97 -39.45
N SER A 7 -10.21 -28.23 -38.78
CA SER A 7 -9.92 -28.43 -37.36
C SER A 7 -10.76 -27.44 -36.54
N PRO A 8 -11.40 -27.86 -35.44
CA PRO A 8 -12.24 -26.98 -34.64
C PRO A 8 -11.42 -25.86 -33.99
N ARG A 9 -12.03 -24.67 -33.97
CA ARG A 9 -11.47 -23.38 -33.57
C ARG A 9 -11.15 -23.33 -32.07
N GLY A 10 -10.16 -22.50 -31.75
CA GLY A 10 -9.48 -22.35 -30.47
C GLY A 10 -10.38 -22.17 -29.24
N PHE A 11 -9.99 -22.86 -28.17
CA PHE A 11 -10.24 -22.41 -26.82
C PHE A 11 -9.44 -21.12 -26.59
N THR A 12 -10.12 -19.99 -26.44
CA THR A 12 -9.51 -18.76 -25.94
C THR A 12 -9.12 -19.01 -24.49
N ILE A 13 -7.84 -19.31 -24.25
CA ILE A 13 -7.26 -19.30 -22.90
C ILE A 13 -7.25 -17.84 -22.47
N VAL A 14 -8.26 -17.44 -21.69
CA VAL A 14 -8.20 -16.18 -20.96
C VAL A 14 -7.02 -16.28 -20.00
N SER A 15 -5.94 -15.55 -20.31
CA SER A 15 -4.73 -15.56 -19.48
C SER A 15 -5.07 -15.07 -18.06
N LYS A 16 -4.45 -15.68 -17.03
CA LYS A 16 -4.60 -15.27 -15.62
C LYS A 16 -4.32 -13.77 -15.39
N ARG A 17 -3.56 -13.14 -16.30
CA ARG A 17 -3.24 -11.71 -16.32
C ARG A 17 -4.45 -10.82 -16.62
N GLY A 18 -5.39 -11.28 -17.44
CA GLY A 18 -6.65 -10.56 -17.69
C GLY A 18 -7.57 -10.53 -16.47
N LEU A 19 -7.51 -11.57 -15.63
CA LEU A 19 -8.33 -11.66 -14.42
C LEU A 19 -7.82 -10.74 -13.30
N ALA A 20 -6.51 -10.58 -13.16
CA ALA A 20 -5.89 -9.70 -12.16
C ALA A 20 -6.13 -8.21 -12.46
N LEU A 21 -6.03 -7.80 -13.73
CA LEU A 21 -6.32 -6.42 -14.16
C LEU A 21 -7.81 -6.05 -14.01
N VAL A 22 -8.73 -6.99 -14.25
CA VAL A 22 -10.15 -6.77 -14.03
C VAL A 22 -10.48 -6.66 -12.53
N ALA A 23 -9.79 -7.40 -11.66
CA ALA A 23 -9.96 -7.32 -10.22
C ALA A 23 -9.45 -6.00 -9.61
N ALA A 24 -8.34 -5.45 -10.10
CA ALA A 24 -7.80 -4.17 -9.63
C ALA A 24 -8.70 -2.98 -10.04
N VAL A 25 -9.26 -3.01 -11.24
CA VAL A 25 -10.15 -1.96 -11.75
C VAL A 25 -11.54 -2.02 -11.10
N THR A 26 -12.08 -3.22 -10.79
CA THR A 26 -13.34 -3.32 -10.06
C THR A 26 -13.21 -2.89 -8.59
N LEU A 27 -12.04 -3.05 -7.97
CA LEU A 27 -11.78 -2.53 -6.63
C LEU A 27 -11.76 -0.98 -6.63
N LEU A 28 -11.12 -0.36 -7.61
CA LEU A 28 -11.03 1.11 -7.76
C LEU A 28 -12.36 1.78 -8.16
N VAL A 29 -13.21 1.11 -8.95
CA VAL A 29 -14.53 1.65 -9.33
C VAL A 29 -15.58 1.44 -8.23
N GLY A 30 -15.48 0.38 -7.43
CA GLY A 30 -16.30 0.22 -6.21
C GLY A 30 -15.98 1.27 -5.13
N LEU A 31 -14.71 1.69 -5.05
CA LEU A 31 -14.17 2.72 -4.15
C LEU A 31 -14.85 4.09 -4.28
N ALA A 32 -15.19 4.50 -5.51
CA ALA A 32 -15.78 5.81 -5.77
C ALA A 32 -17.31 5.85 -5.55
N LEU A 33 -18.00 4.71 -5.70
CA LEU A 33 -19.47 4.66 -5.62
C LEU A 33 -19.99 4.26 -4.23
N GLY A 34 -19.21 3.54 -3.42
CA GLY A 34 -19.60 3.16 -2.06
C GLY A 34 -19.58 4.33 -1.06
N ALA A 35 -18.54 5.17 -1.12
CA ALA A 35 -18.33 6.29 -0.18
C ALA A 35 -19.36 7.43 -0.34
N GLY A 36 -20.04 7.53 -1.49
CA GLY A 36 -21.02 8.59 -1.73
C GLY A 36 -22.39 8.35 -1.08
N LEU A 37 -22.79 7.09 -0.89
CA LEU A 37 -24.16 6.74 -0.45
C LEU A 37 -24.30 6.67 1.08
N THR A 38 -23.21 6.40 1.81
CA THR A 38 -23.19 6.32 3.29
C THR A 38 -23.23 7.67 4.00
N ARG A 39 -22.78 8.75 3.34
CA ARG A 39 -22.69 10.10 3.94
C ARG A 39 -24.02 10.81 4.16
N VAL A 40 -25.12 10.29 3.64
CA VAL A 40 -26.45 10.90 3.81
C VAL A 40 -27.04 10.60 5.20
N LEU A 41 -26.50 9.65 5.97
CA LEU A 41 -27.11 9.18 7.23
C LEU A 41 -26.14 8.98 8.41
N GLY A 42 -24.85 9.36 8.29
CA GLY A 42 -23.80 9.07 9.28
C GLY A 42 -23.44 10.25 10.20
N SER A 43 -22.99 9.92 11.42
CA SER A 43 -22.50 10.78 12.50
C SER A 43 -21.52 11.88 12.08
N GLY A 44 -21.42 12.95 12.88
CA GLY A 44 -20.53 14.09 12.62
C GLY A 44 -19.07 13.70 12.37
N SER A 45 -18.32 14.59 11.72
CA SER A 45 -16.91 14.40 11.37
C SER A 45 -16.06 13.99 12.59
N PRO A 46 -15.08 13.08 12.42
CA PRO A 46 -14.14 12.72 13.49
C PRO A 46 -13.43 13.94 14.06
N ALA A 47 -13.09 13.86 15.36
CA ALA A 47 -12.30 14.90 16.03
C ALA A 47 -10.83 14.90 15.54
N ASP A 48 -10.13 16.02 15.76
CA ASP A 48 -8.73 16.17 15.32
C ASP A 48 -7.77 15.14 15.94
N ASP A 49 -8.07 14.68 17.15
CA ASP A 49 -7.31 13.73 17.94
C ASP A 49 -7.86 12.28 17.86
N SER A 50 -8.81 12.02 16.96
CA SER A 50 -9.39 10.69 16.80
C SER A 50 -8.42 9.70 16.15
N ALA A 51 -8.69 8.40 16.30
CA ALA A 51 -7.95 7.34 15.61
C ALA A 51 -8.02 7.48 14.08
N GLU A 52 -9.16 7.87 13.54
CA GLU A 52 -9.36 8.10 12.10
C GLU A 52 -8.47 9.23 11.58
N ALA A 53 -8.46 10.38 12.28
CA ALA A 53 -7.64 11.53 11.89
C ALA A 53 -6.15 11.24 12.03
N GLY A 54 -5.74 10.60 13.14
CA GLY A 54 -4.36 10.21 13.37
C GLY A 54 -3.86 9.18 12.35
N PHE A 55 -4.63 8.12 12.12
CA PHE A 55 -4.32 7.09 11.13
C PHE A 55 -4.20 7.68 9.73
N ALA A 56 -5.13 8.53 9.30
CA ALA A 56 -5.09 9.13 7.96
C ALA A 56 -3.81 9.95 7.74
N ARG A 57 -3.35 10.71 8.74
CA ARG A 57 -2.13 11.52 8.66
C ARG A 57 -0.89 10.65 8.66
N ASP A 58 -0.79 9.74 9.62
CA ASP A 58 0.40 8.93 9.82
C ASP A 58 0.56 7.90 8.69
N MET A 59 -0.52 7.24 8.27
CA MET A 59 -0.47 6.33 7.14
C MET A 59 -0.20 7.06 5.81
N THR A 60 -0.64 8.32 5.66
CA THR A 60 -0.25 9.15 4.50
C THR A 60 1.28 9.36 4.46
N ALA A 61 1.88 9.73 5.58
CA ALA A 61 3.34 9.91 5.67
C ALA A 61 4.10 8.58 5.48
N HIS A 62 3.58 7.49 6.03
CA HIS A 62 4.12 6.13 5.88
C HIS A 62 4.09 5.71 4.40
N HIS A 63 2.94 5.84 3.74
CA HIS A 63 2.79 5.53 2.32
C HIS A 63 3.67 6.39 1.41
N ALA A 64 3.90 7.66 1.75
CA ALA A 64 4.77 8.52 0.95
C ALA A 64 6.20 7.94 0.84
N GLN A 65 6.70 7.26 1.88
CA GLN A 65 8.00 6.59 1.82
C GLN A 65 7.97 5.33 0.93
N ALA A 66 6.92 4.52 1.01
CA ALA A 66 6.74 3.39 0.09
C ALA A 66 6.65 3.82 -1.37
N VAL A 67 5.94 4.91 -1.66
CA VAL A 67 5.88 5.50 -3.01
C VAL A 67 7.28 5.90 -3.48
N ALA A 68 8.07 6.55 -2.64
CA ALA A 68 9.45 6.92 -2.97
C ALA A 68 10.32 5.67 -3.26
N MET A 69 10.24 4.64 -2.42
CA MET A 69 10.95 3.36 -2.65
C MET A 69 10.47 2.66 -3.93
N GLY A 70 9.17 2.65 -4.19
CA GLY A 70 8.57 2.04 -5.38
C GLY A 70 9.00 2.73 -6.68
N ILE A 71 9.06 4.06 -6.70
CA ILE A 71 9.59 4.84 -7.84
C ILE A 71 11.07 4.53 -8.06
N LEU A 72 11.88 4.41 -7.00
CA LEU A 72 13.28 3.99 -7.11
C LEU A 72 13.37 2.59 -7.73
N ALA A 73 12.53 1.65 -7.29
CA ALA A 73 12.51 0.29 -7.81
C ALA A 73 12.08 0.21 -9.27
N ALA A 74 11.04 0.94 -9.68
CA ALA A 74 10.63 1.03 -11.08
C ALA A 74 11.78 1.51 -12.00
N LYS A 75 12.58 2.47 -11.52
CA LYS A 75 13.68 3.06 -12.29
C LYS A 75 14.97 2.24 -12.26
N GLN A 76 15.31 1.64 -11.12
CA GLN A 76 16.65 1.09 -10.86
C GLN A 76 16.66 -0.42 -10.64
N GLY A 77 15.50 -1.04 -10.47
CA GLY A 77 15.36 -2.49 -10.26
C GLY A 77 16.10 -3.28 -11.33
N HIS A 78 16.89 -4.26 -10.91
CA HIS A 78 17.68 -5.10 -11.79
C HIS A 78 16.80 -6.12 -12.51
N SER A 79 15.98 -6.85 -11.75
CA SER A 79 14.98 -7.77 -12.29
C SER A 79 13.74 -7.03 -12.77
N HIS A 80 13.07 -7.59 -13.78
CA HIS A 80 11.80 -7.06 -14.27
C HIS A 80 10.73 -7.16 -13.18
N GLU A 81 10.75 -8.24 -12.41
CA GLU A 81 9.81 -8.52 -11.33
C GLU A 81 9.88 -7.43 -10.23
N VAL A 82 11.08 -6.99 -9.83
CA VAL A 82 11.23 -5.88 -8.85
C VAL A 82 10.75 -4.54 -9.42
N ARG A 83 11.01 -4.25 -10.71
CA ARG A 83 10.52 -3.02 -11.33
C ARG A 83 8.99 -2.95 -11.33
N THR A 84 8.34 -4.02 -11.79
CA THR A 84 6.86 -4.10 -11.81
C THR A 84 6.28 -3.98 -10.40
N MET A 85 6.87 -4.66 -9.42
CA MET A 85 6.43 -4.55 -8.03
C MET A 85 6.58 -3.13 -7.48
N GLY A 86 7.66 -2.43 -7.83
CA GLY A 86 7.85 -1.03 -7.47
C GLY A 86 6.76 -0.11 -8.05
N GLU A 87 6.37 -0.32 -9.30
CA GLU A 87 5.28 0.40 -9.96
C GLU A 87 3.94 0.14 -9.26
N ASP A 88 3.61 -1.12 -9.00
CA ASP A 88 2.35 -1.53 -8.38
C ASP A 88 2.19 -0.95 -6.96
N VAL A 89 3.24 -1.02 -6.14
CA VAL A 89 3.27 -0.44 -4.79
C VAL A 89 3.10 1.08 -4.86
N ALA A 90 3.87 1.76 -5.74
CA ALA A 90 3.81 3.21 -5.85
C ALA A 90 2.41 3.69 -6.28
N MET A 91 1.80 3.05 -7.27
CA MET A 91 0.47 3.44 -7.75
C MET A 91 -0.61 3.19 -6.70
N THR A 92 -0.59 2.03 -6.05
CA THR A 92 -1.60 1.66 -5.05
C THR A 92 -1.53 2.57 -3.83
N GLN A 93 -0.34 2.76 -3.26
CA GLN A 93 -0.18 3.58 -2.06
C GLN A 93 -0.37 5.07 -2.35
N GLN A 94 -0.04 5.54 -3.56
CA GLN A 94 -0.36 6.91 -3.97
C GLN A 94 -1.87 7.17 -4.07
N GLY A 95 -2.65 6.19 -4.54
CA GLY A 95 -4.11 6.26 -4.54
C GLY A 95 -4.69 6.33 -3.12
N GLN A 96 -4.16 5.51 -2.21
CA GLN A 96 -4.57 5.49 -0.80
C GLN A 96 -4.23 6.80 -0.06
N ILE A 97 -3.07 7.41 -0.35
CA ILE A 97 -2.75 8.78 0.12
C ILE A 97 -3.84 9.77 -0.29
N GLY A 98 -4.29 9.70 -1.54
CA GLY A 98 -5.34 10.59 -2.06
C GLY A 98 -6.65 10.46 -1.30
N ILE A 99 -7.06 9.22 -1.00
CA ILE A 99 -8.28 8.94 -0.23
C ILE A 99 -8.18 9.52 1.19
N MET A 100 -7.11 9.20 1.91
CA MET A 100 -6.92 9.67 3.29
C MET A 100 -6.77 11.20 3.39
N SER A 101 -6.08 11.80 2.42
CA SER A 101 -5.97 13.26 2.33
C SER A 101 -7.32 13.92 2.05
N GLN A 102 -8.18 13.26 1.25
CA GLN A 102 -9.52 13.75 0.98
C GLN A 102 -10.41 13.65 2.21
N TRP A 103 -10.34 12.56 2.98
CA TRP A 103 -11.08 12.43 4.23
C TRP A 103 -10.78 13.56 5.21
N LEU A 104 -9.49 13.86 5.44
CA LEU A 104 -9.10 14.97 6.31
C LEU A 104 -9.72 16.30 5.85
N ARG A 105 -9.77 16.57 4.54
CA ARG A 105 -10.42 17.76 3.99
C ARG A 105 -11.94 17.74 4.18
N ASP A 106 -12.58 16.60 3.91
CA ASP A 106 -14.02 16.42 4.08
C ASP A 106 -14.45 16.59 5.54
N TRP A 107 -13.59 16.19 6.48
CA TRP A 107 -13.78 16.36 7.92
C TRP A 107 -13.42 17.76 8.43
N GLY A 108 -12.94 18.65 7.57
CA GLY A 108 -12.50 20.01 7.95
C GLY A 108 -11.22 20.04 8.79
N LEU A 109 -10.42 18.98 8.74
CA LEU A 109 -9.17 18.81 9.50
C LEU A 109 -7.95 19.19 8.67
N ASN A 110 -6.87 19.55 9.36
CA ASN A 110 -5.58 19.80 8.71
C ASN A 110 -4.91 18.48 8.28
N LEU A 111 -4.22 18.51 7.14
CA LEU A 111 -3.41 17.39 6.65
C LEU A 111 -2.25 17.05 7.59
N ASN A 112 -1.77 18.04 8.35
CA ASN A 112 -0.78 17.86 9.38
C ASN A 112 -1.48 17.99 10.74
N GLY A 113 -1.25 17.02 11.61
CA GLY A 113 -1.71 17.09 13.00
C GLY A 113 -0.76 17.92 13.85
N THR A 114 -1.21 18.30 15.04
CA THR A 114 -0.36 18.92 16.08
C THR A 114 0.21 17.90 17.06
N ALA A 115 -0.41 16.71 17.12
CA ALA A 115 0.08 15.59 17.90
C ALA A 115 1.34 14.98 17.28
N ARG A 116 2.15 14.32 18.12
CA ARG A 116 3.26 13.49 17.65
C ARG A 116 2.74 12.32 16.80
N PRO A 117 3.56 11.76 15.90
CA PRO A 117 3.21 10.53 15.20
C PRO A 117 2.82 9.41 16.17
N MET A 118 1.85 8.61 15.75
CA MET A 118 1.28 7.47 16.46
C MET A 118 0.59 7.81 17.79
N ALA A 119 0.34 9.09 18.11
CA ALA A 119 -0.35 9.47 19.36
C ALA A 119 -1.77 8.90 19.47
N TRP A 120 -2.37 8.56 18.32
CA TRP A 120 -3.73 8.04 18.20
C TRP A 120 -3.87 6.55 18.52
N MET A 121 -2.78 5.80 18.69
CA MET A 121 -2.83 4.37 19.03
C MET A 121 -2.28 4.07 20.44
N PRO A 122 -2.85 3.10 21.18
CA PRO A 122 -2.50 2.84 22.59
C PRO A 122 -1.01 2.54 22.86
N ASP A 123 -0.33 1.88 21.92
CA ASP A 123 1.08 1.52 22.00
C ASP A 123 1.98 2.42 21.15
N GLY A 124 1.48 3.58 20.72
CA GLY A 124 2.17 4.48 19.81
C GLY A 124 3.57 4.90 20.28
N ASP A 125 3.74 5.18 21.58
CA ASP A 125 5.06 5.52 22.14
C ASP A 125 6.07 4.38 22.03
N LYS A 126 5.61 3.13 22.13
CA LYS A 126 6.46 1.93 22.05
C LYS A 126 6.71 1.51 20.60
N ALA A 127 5.79 1.85 19.71
CA ALA A 127 5.85 1.55 18.29
C ALA A 127 6.87 2.44 17.55
N LEU A 128 7.15 3.64 18.07
CA LEU A 128 8.12 4.56 17.49
C LEU A 128 9.57 4.04 17.64
N ILE A 129 10.29 4.03 16.52
CA ILE A 129 11.73 3.75 16.47
C ILE A 129 12.49 5.08 16.52
N ASN A 130 13.55 5.16 17.33
CA ASN A 130 14.36 6.38 17.50
C ASN A 130 13.53 7.64 17.85
N GLY A 131 12.42 7.45 18.56
CA GLY A 131 11.57 8.52 19.10
C GLY A 131 10.61 9.20 18.12
N ASN A 132 10.76 9.02 16.81
CA ASN A 132 9.92 9.70 15.80
C ASN A 132 9.62 8.89 14.53
N LEU A 133 10.24 7.72 14.35
CA LEU A 133 10.06 6.92 13.13
C LEU A 133 8.93 5.91 13.32
N MET A 134 7.92 5.97 12.46
CA MET A 134 6.81 5.01 12.48
C MET A 134 7.29 3.58 12.22
N PRO A 135 6.58 2.56 12.74
CA PRO A 135 6.90 1.16 12.54
C PRO A 135 7.20 0.82 11.08
N GLY A 136 8.29 0.10 10.86
CA GLY A 136 8.66 -0.40 9.53
C GLY A 136 9.28 0.63 8.57
N MET A 137 9.16 1.94 8.83
CA MET A 137 9.79 2.93 7.96
C MET A 137 11.31 2.77 7.91
N ALA A 138 11.87 3.01 6.73
CA ALA A 138 13.28 3.13 6.48
C ALA A 138 13.81 4.43 7.11
N THR A 139 15.00 4.33 7.69
CA THR A 139 15.83 5.47 8.09
C THR A 139 16.38 6.18 6.86
N GLN A 140 16.85 7.41 7.06
CA GLN A 140 17.54 8.16 6.01
C GLN A 140 18.76 7.40 5.45
N ALA A 141 19.54 6.75 6.33
CA ALA A 141 20.70 5.96 5.93
C ALA A 141 20.31 4.73 5.09
N GLU A 142 19.22 4.04 5.44
CA GLU A 142 18.69 2.92 4.63
C GLU A 142 18.20 3.41 3.25
N MET A 143 17.49 4.55 3.19
CA MET A 143 17.07 5.14 1.91
C MET A 143 18.26 5.55 1.02
N GLU A 144 19.31 6.12 1.61
CA GLU A 144 20.55 6.44 0.88
C GLU A 144 21.28 5.19 0.40
N ALA A 145 21.30 4.12 1.20
CA ALA A 145 21.88 2.84 0.80
C ALA A 145 21.11 2.25 -0.39
N LEU A 146 19.77 2.25 -0.34
CA LEU A 146 18.93 1.81 -1.44
C LEU A 146 19.18 2.62 -2.72
N GLN A 147 19.30 3.95 -2.61
CA GLN A 147 19.54 4.83 -3.76
C GLN A 147 20.91 4.59 -4.43
N LYS A 148 21.91 4.18 -3.65
CA LYS A 148 23.27 3.90 -4.14
C LYS A 148 23.43 2.46 -4.64
N ALA A 149 22.57 1.55 -4.21
CA ALA A 149 22.62 0.15 -4.59
C ALA A 149 22.31 -0.02 -6.08
N THR A 150 22.90 -1.05 -6.69
CA THR A 150 22.71 -1.39 -8.09
C THR A 150 22.65 -2.91 -8.26
N GLY A 151 22.13 -3.37 -9.40
CA GLY A 151 22.11 -4.80 -9.71
C GLY A 151 21.31 -5.63 -8.70
N LYS A 152 21.75 -6.86 -8.45
CA LYS A 152 21.09 -7.77 -7.51
C LYS A 152 21.00 -7.22 -6.07
N GLU A 153 21.95 -6.37 -5.67
CA GLU A 153 21.96 -5.77 -4.34
C GLU A 153 20.82 -4.75 -4.16
N PHE A 154 20.49 -3.99 -5.21
CA PHE A 154 19.33 -3.11 -5.21
C PHE A 154 18.04 -3.92 -4.98
N ASP A 155 17.84 -4.98 -5.75
CA ASP A 155 16.66 -5.83 -5.65
C ASP A 155 16.51 -6.43 -4.24
N ARG A 156 17.62 -6.90 -3.66
CA ARG A 156 17.63 -7.45 -2.29
C ARG A 156 17.21 -6.39 -1.26
N LEU A 157 17.84 -5.22 -1.28
CA LEU A 157 17.56 -4.14 -0.34
C LEU A 157 16.12 -3.64 -0.45
N PHE A 158 15.62 -3.43 -1.67
CA PHE A 158 14.24 -3.01 -1.90
C PHE A 158 13.24 -3.99 -1.26
N LEU A 159 13.40 -5.29 -1.53
CA LEU A 159 12.48 -6.32 -1.02
C LEU A 159 12.54 -6.42 0.51
N GLU A 160 13.73 -6.40 1.10
CA GLU A 160 13.89 -6.44 2.56
C GLU A 160 13.24 -5.23 3.24
N MET A 161 13.52 -4.04 2.71
CA MET A 161 12.98 -2.79 3.26
C MET A 161 11.46 -2.71 3.07
N MET A 162 10.94 -3.08 1.91
CA MET A 162 9.50 -3.03 1.65
C MET A 162 8.71 -4.07 2.44
N ILE A 163 9.26 -5.28 2.68
CA ILE A 163 8.65 -6.24 3.62
C ILE A 163 8.56 -5.65 5.03
N LYS A 164 9.66 -5.08 5.55
CA LYS A 164 9.69 -4.44 6.87
C LYS A 164 8.70 -3.28 6.94
N HIS A 165 8.62 -2.48 5.89
CA HIS A 165 7.69 -1.36 5.75
C HIS A 165 6.24 -1.82 5.84
N HIS A 166 5.86 -2.84 5.06
CA HIS A 166 4.50 -3.38 5.06
C HIS A 166 4.11 -4.04 6.37
N LEU A 167 5.04 -4.71 7.07
CA LEU A 167 4.77 -5.24 8.40
C LEU A 167 4.40 -4.11 9.39
N GLY A 168 5.09 -2.97 9.30
CA GLY A 168 4.75 -1.77 10.04
C GLY A 168 3.39 -1.19 9.67
N GLY A 169 3.10 -1.11 8.36
CA GLY A 169 1.80 -0.65 7.86
C GLY A 169 0.64 -1.54 8.32
N VAL A 170 0.79 -2.87 8.30
CA VAL A 170 -0.20 -3.82 8.83
C VAL A 170 -0.43 -3.62 10.33
N HIS A 171 0.61 -3.36 11.11
CA HIS A 171 0.47 -3.07 12.53
C HIS A 171 -0.35 -1.80 12.80
N MET A 172 -0.10 -0.73 12.04
CA MET A 172 -0.89 0.51 12.12
C MET A 172 -2.36 0.26 11.70
N VAL A 173 -2.56 -0.52 10.64
CA VAL A 173 -3.91 -0.90 10.18
C VAL A 173 -4.66 -1.69 11.25
N ASP A 174 -3.99 -2.59 11.96
CA ASP A 174 -4.61 -3.35 13.05
C ASP A 174 -5.02 -2.46 14.23
N ALA A 175 -4.24 -1.43 14.53
CA ALA A 175 -4.59 -0.44 15.55
C ALA A 175 -5.84 0.36 15.18
N VAL A 176 -5.95 0.88 13.95
CA VAL A 176 -7.14 1.64 13.56
C VAL A 176 -8.38 0.75 13.47
N LEU A 177 -8.24 -0.52 13.05
CA LEU A 177 -9.36 -1.47 13.02
C LEU A 177 -9.88 -1.86 14.40
N ALA A 178 -9.06 -1.71 15.44
CA ALA A 178 -9.45 -1.98 16.82
C ALA A 178 -10.25 -0.82 17.45
N ASP A 179 -10.06 0.41 16.98
CA ASP A 179 -10.61 1.63 17.62
C ASP A 179 -11.69 2.33 16.76
N SER A 180 -11.52 2.36 15.44
CA SER A 180 -12.42 3.06 14.51
C SER A 180 -13.73 2.28 14.28
N THR A 181 -14.84 3.01 14.31
CA THR A 181 -16.15 2.50 13.85
C THR A 181 -16.62 3.15 12.54
N ASP A 182 -15.84 4.10 12.01
CA ASP A 182 -16.15 4.73 10.71
C ASP A 182 -16.11 3.68 9.58
N PRO A 183 -17.20 3.53 8.80
CA PRO A 183 -17.31 2.51 7.78
C PRO A 183 -16.35 2.72 6.61
N ASP A 184 -16.05 3.97 6.25
CA ASP A 184 -15.12 4.28 5.15
C ASP A 184 -13.68 3.96 5.57
N VAL A 185 -13.31 4.34 6.81
CA VAL A 185 -11.99 4.05 7.38
C VAL A 185 -11.76 2.55 7.53
N THR A 186 -12.71 1.84 8.16
CA THR A 186 -12.57 0.38 8.37
C THR A 186 -12.58 -0.41 7.08
N TRP A 187 -13.31 0.05 6.06
CA TRP A 187 -13.31 -0.57 4.73
C TRP A 187 -11.94 -0.45 4.05
N LEU A 188 -11.36 0.76 4.01
CA LEU A 188 -10.04 0.98 3.40
C LEU A 188 -8.95 0.22 4.16
N ALA A 189 -8.97 0.28 5.50
CA ALA A 189 -7.99 -0.38 6.36
C ALA A 189 -7.98 -1.90 6.14
N LYS A 190 -9.15 -2.56 6.04
CA LYS A 190 -9.24 -3.99 5.68
C LYS A 190 -8.62 -4.28 4.31
N GLY A 191 -8.88 -3.40 3.33
CA GLY A 191 -8.28 -3.49 1.99
C GLY A 191 -6.75 -3.37 2.03
N MET A 192 -6.22 -2.40 2.77
CA MET A 192 -4.79 -2.20 2.99
C MET A 192 -4.15 -3.43 3.64
N LYS A 193 -4.75 -3.99 4.69
CA LYS A 193 -4.23 -5.20 5.36
C LYS A 193 -4.11 -6.37 4.39
N ALA A 194 -5.18 -6.62 3.61
CA ALA A 194 -5.20 -7.71 2.64
C ALA A 194 -4.15 -7.51 1.55
N GLY A 195 -4.06 -6.30 0.98
CA GLY A 195 -3.07 -5.95 -0.05
C GLY A 195 -1.63 -6.09 0.46
N GLN A 196 -1.30 -5.45 1.57
CA GLN A 196 0.05 -5.50 2.14
C GLN A 196 0.47 -6.92 2.54
N THR A 197 -0.45 -7.74 3.07
CA THR A 197 -0.15 -9.15 3.41
C THR A 197 0.14 -9.99 2.15
N ALA A 198 -0.61 -9.76 1.08
CA ALA A 198 -0.38 -10.42 -0.21
C ALA A 198 0.98 -10.00 -0.79
N GLU A 199 1.27 -8.70 -0.80
CA GLU A 199 2.54 -8.15 -1.29
C GLU A 199 3.74 -8.64 -0.47
N ILE A 200 3.65 -8.77 0.86
CA ILE A 200 4.68 -9.41 1.68
C ILE A 200 4.97 -10.83 1.19
N SER A 201 3.91 -11.60 0.92
CA SER A 201 4.05 -12.97 0.45
C SER A 201 4.68 -13.04 -0.95
N ASP A 202 4.33 -12.10 -1.84
CA ASP A 202 4.94 -11.97 -3.16
C ASP A 202 6.42 -11.59 -3.08
N MET A 203 6.76 -10.62 -2.23
CA MET A 203 8.15 -10.19 -2.00
C MET A 203 9.02 -11.33 -1.48
N GLN A 204 8.54 -12.10 -0.51
CA GLN A 204 9.27 -13.26 0.04
C GLN A 204 9.52 -14.33 -1.04
N ARG A 205 8.50 -14.66 -1.84
CA ARG A 205 8.67 -15.58 -2.98
C ARG A 205 9.66 -15.05 -4.01
N LEU A 206 9.64 -13.74 -4.25
CA LEU A 206 10.56 -13.11 -5.18
C LEU A 206 12.01 -13.17 -4.65
N GLN A 207 12.23 -12.92 -3.36
CA GLN A 207 13.54 -13.10 -2.73
C GLN A 207 14.08 -14.53 -2.92
N GLU A 208 13.26 -15.56 -2.67
CA GLU A 208 13.66 -16.96 -2.88
C GLU A 208 13.99 -17.26 -4.35
N THR A 209 13.25 -16.66 -5.27
CA THR A 209 13.45 -16.85 -6.71
C THR A 209 14.74 -16.19 -7.17
N LEU A 210 15.02 -14.97 -6.72
CA LEU A 210 16.23 -14.23 -7.09
C LEU A 210 17.48 -14.85 -6.46
N ALA A 211 17.40 -15.42 -5.26
CA ALA A 211 18.51 -16.12 -4.61
C ALA A 211 19.00 -17.36 -5.39
N LYS A 212 18.15 -17.94 -6.25
CA LYS A 212 18.48 -19.11 -7.07
C LYS A 212 19.08 -18.75 -8.45
N ARG A 213 19.07 -17.47 -8.83
CA ARG A 213 19.57 -16.95 -10.12
C ARG A 213 20.92 -16.24 -9.92
#